data_AF-A0A178UR94-F1
#
_entry.id   AF-A0A178UR94-F1
#
_cell.length_a   1.000
_cell.length_b   1.000
_cell.length_c   1.000
_cell.angle_alpha   90.00
_cell.angle_beta   90.00
_cell.angle_gamma   90.00
#
_symmetry.space_group_name_H-M   'P 1'
#
loop_
_entity.id
_entity.type
_entity.pdbx_description
1 polymer ?
#
loop_
_entity_poly.entity_id
_entity_poly.type
_entity_poly.pdbx_seq_one_letter_code
_entity_poly.pdbx_strand_id
1 'polypeptide(L)'
;MDGGGGIGELVPTKDSDDVLEEVTLVNDVDLADNSSNGFVIDRHRNRLLLAVGDLLGNRYSALVAYDLSTWSHLFLTVLSSHSKLSLIIC
;
A
#
# COMPACT_ATOMS: atom_id res chain seq x y z
N MET A 1 17.87 -0.98 -8.25
CA MET A 1 16.86 -1.86 -7.64
C MET A 1 15.85 -0.92 -7.05
N ASP A 2 14.80 -0.67 -7.82
CA ASP A 2 13.79 0.31 -7.46
C ASP A 2 12.94 -0.34 -6.37
N GLY A 3 13.08 0.15 -5.14
CA GLY A 3 12.51 -0.45 -3.94
C GLY A 3 11.01 -0.65 -4.10
N GLY A 4 10.53 -1.87 -3.86
CA GLY A 4 9.10 -2.18 -3.91
C GLY A 4 8.39 -1.57 -2.70
N GLY A 5 7.33 -0.78 -2.93
CA GLY A 5 6.53 -0.12 -1.90
C GLY A 5 5.77 1.05 -2.52
N GLY A 6 4.46 0.90 -2.77
CA GLY A 6 3.72 1.93 -3.49
C GLY A 6 2.29 1.53 -3.86
N ILE A 7 1.57 2.48 -4.46
CA ILE A 7 0.21 2.30 -4.96
C ILE A 7 0.23 2.52 -6.47
N GLY A 8 -0.18 1.50 -7.22
CA GLY A 8 -0.43 1.58 -8.66
C GLY A 8 -1.92 1.64 -8.95
N GLU A 9 -2.31 2.40 -9.97
CA GLU A 9 -3.66 2.40 -10.54
C GLU A 9 -3.63 1.79 -11.93
N LEU A 10 -4.60 0.91 -12.19
CA LEU A 10 -4.82 0.35 -13.52
C LEU A 10 -5.75 1.25 -14.31
N VAL A 11 -5.23 1.87 -15.37
CA VAL A 11 -5.99 2.76 -16.26
C VAL A 11 -6.09 2.16 -17.67
N PRO A 12 -7.20 2.33 -18.39
CA PRO A 12 -7.30 1.91 -19.79
C PRO A 12 -6.25 2.60 -20.66
N THR A 13 -5.64 1.85 -21.58
CA THR A 13 -4.75 2.44 -22.58
C THR A 13 -5.55 3.30 -23.57
N LYS A 14 -4.92 4.33 -24.15
CA LYS A 14 -5.57 5.19 -25.15
C LYS A 14 -6.00 4.44 -26.41
N ASP A 15 -5.37 3.31 -26.68
CA ASP A 15 -5.53 2.54 -27.91
C ASP A 15 -6.52 1.37 -27.77
N SER A 16 -6.86 0.96 -26.53
CA SER A 16 -7.86 -0.08 -26.27
C SER A 16 -8.31 -0.11 -24.81
N ASP A 17 -9.61 -0.30 -24.58
CA ASP A 17 -10.18 -0.50 -23.24
C ASP A 17 -9.85 -1.89 -22.65
N ASP A 18 -9.43 -2.84 -23.50
CA ASP A 18 -9.09 -4.21 -23.10
C ASP A 18 -7.68 -4.36 -22.53
N VAL A 19 -6.82 -3.35 -22.72
CA VAL A 19 -5.46 -3.31 -22.16
C VAL A 19 -5.43 -2.26 -21.06
N LEU A 20 -5.05 -2.68 -19.86
CA LEU A 20 -4.86 -1.80 -18.70
C LEU A 20 -3.36 -1.55 -18.51
N GLU A 21 -3.01 -0.28 -18.33
CA GLU A 21 -1.67 0.19 -17.96
C GLU A 21 -1.62 0.44 -16.45
N GLU A 22 -0.56 -0.03 -15.79
CA GLU A 22 -0.30 0.30 -14.39
C GLU A 22 0.47 1.61 -14.29
N VAL A 23 -0.14 2.60 -13.64
CA VAL A 23 0.46 3.90 -13.37
C VAL A 23 0.76 3.99 -11.88
N THR A 24 2.03 4.16 -11.52
CA THR A 24 2.43 4.40 -10.12
C THR A 24 1.90 5.76 -9.65
N LEU A 25 1.01 5.74 -8.66
CA LEU A 25 0.47 6.93 -8.00
C LEU A 25 1.29 7.34 -6.79
N VAL A 26 1.79 6.35 -6.04
CA VAL A 26 2.60 6.55 -4.84
C VAL A 26 3.81 5.65 -4.90
N ASN A 27 4.98 6.22 -4.62
CA ASN A 27 6.19 5.47 -4.30
C ASN A 27 6.56 5.81 -2.86
N ASP A 28 6.30 4.87 -1.96
CA ASP A 28 6.44 5.05 -0.52
C ASP A 28 7.69 4.32 -0.02
N VAL A 29 8.75 5.10 0.18
CA VAL A 29 10.06 4.61 0.63
C VAL A 29 9.98 4.04 2.05
N ASP A 30 9.07 4.54 2.89
CA ASP A 30 8.90 4.03 4.25
C ASP A 30 8.28 2.61 4.23
N LEU A 31 7.52 2.30 3.18
CA LEU A 31 6.96 0.99 2.90
C LEU A 31 7.84 0.08 2.05
N ALA A 32 9.03 0.54 1.67
CA ALA A 32 9.98 -0.29 0.94
C ALA A 32 10.13 -1.67 1.61
N ASP A 33 10.30 -2.73 0.83
CA ASP A 33 10.46 -4.15 1.22
C ASP A 33 9.40 -4.72 2.20
N ASN A 34 8.27 -4.04 2.41
CA ASN A 34 7.07 -4.62 3.03
C ASN A 34 6.12 -5.11 1.93
N SER A 35 5.27 -6.09 2.26
CA SER A 35 4.19 -6.55 1.37
C SER A 35 2.85 -5.96 1.81
N SER A 36 2.02 -5.58 0.85
CA SER A 36 0.63 -5.26 1.07
C SER A 36 -0.15 -6.56 1.33
N ASN A 37 -0.70 -6.69 2.54
CA ASN A 37 -1.50 -7.85 2.94
C ASN A 37 -3.01 -7.63 2.70
N GLY A 38 -3.43 -6.38 2.47
CA GLY A 38 -4.82 -6.07 2.15
C GLY A 38 -5.09 -4.58 2.21
N PHE A 39 -6.17 -4.14 1.55
CA PHE A 39 -6.59 -2.75 1.57
C PHE A 39 -8.10 -2.59 1.62
N VAL A 40 -8.57 -1.44 2.08
CA VAL A 40 -9.97 -1.02 1.98
C VAL A 40 -10.06 0.44 1.54
N ILE A 41 -10.97 0.71 0.61
CA ILE A 41 -11.29 2.06 0.15
C ILE A 41 -12.50 2.56 0.96
N ASP A 42 -12.26 3.44 1.92
CA ASP A 42 -13.29 4.12 2.69
C ASP A 42 -13.74 5.39 1.94
N ARG A 43 -14.68 5.21 1.00
CA ARG A 43 -15.18 6.30 0.13
C ARG A 43 -15.85 7.43 0.91
N HIS A 44 -16.53 7.13 2.02
CA HIS A 44 -17.20 8.16 2.82
C HIS A 44 -16.19 9.14 3.44
N ARG A 45 -14.99 8.66 3.78
CA ARG A 45 -13.91 9.49 4.33
C ARG A 45 -12.80 9.78 3.33
N ASN A 46 -13.02 9.45 2.06
CA ASN A 46 -12.08 9.66 0.96
C ASN A 46 -10.66 9.14 1.24
N ARG A 47 -10.54 7.92 1.80
CA ARG A 47 -9.24 7.38 2.20
C ARG A 47 -9.04 5.93 1.81
N LEU A 48 -7.79 5.56 1.52
CA LEU A 48 -7.33 4.19 1.38
C LEU A 48 -6.67 3.76 2.69
N LEU A 49 -7.08 2.62 3.25
CA LEU A 49 -6.37 1.98 4.35
C LEU A 49 -5.63 0.76 3.81
N LEU A 50 -4.34 0.66 4.09
CA LEU A 50 -3.45 -0.39 3.62
C LEU A 50 -2.83 -1.10 4.83
N ALA A 51 -3.07 -2.40 4.93
CA ALA A 51 -2.35 -3.26 5.85
C ALA A 51 -1.05 -3.71 5.20
N VAL A 52 0.07 -3.38 5.82
CA VAL A 52 1.40 -3.79 5.38
C VAL A 52 1.99 -4.76 6.39
N GLY A 53 2.63 -5.80 5.88
CA GLY A 53 3.33 -6.80 6.67
C GLY A 53 4.71 -7.07 6.13
N ASP A 54 5.53 -7.60 7.00
CA ASP A 54 6.90 -7.96 6.68
C ASP A 54 6.94 -9.21 5.77
N LEU A 55 7.52 -9.06 4.59
CA LEU A 55 7.66 -10.15 3.62
C LEU A 55 9.02 -10.86 3.74
N LEU A 56 10.06 -10.13 4.11
CA LEU A 56 11.46 -10.59 4.08
C LEU A 56 12.12 -10.59 5.47
N GLY A 57 11.35 -10.41 6.54
CA GLY A 57 11.79 -10.55 7.93
C GLY A 57 12.57 -9.36 8.50
N ASN A 58 12.31 -8.13 8.02
CA ASN A 58 13.16 -6.98 8.36
C ASN A 58 12.51 -5.70 8.90
N ARG A 59 11.18 -5.57 9.08
CA ARG A 59 10.65 -4.26 9.53
C ARG A 59 9.51 -4.31 10.54
N TYR A 60 8.26 -4.38 10.09
CA TYR A 60 7.11 -4.19 10.96
C TYR A 60 5.81 -4.65 10.29
N SER A 61 4.79 -4.92 11.10
CA SER A 61 3.40 -4.86 10.62
C SER A 61 2.86 -3.46 10.89
N ALA A 62 2.21 -2.84 9.92
CA ALA A 62 1.60 -1.52 10.09
C ALA A 62 0.27 -1.37 9.35
N LEU A 63 -0.48 -0.38 9.78
CA LEU A 63 -1.64 0.14 9.06
C LEU A 63 -1.31 1.54 8.56
N VAL A 64 -1.43 1.74 7.26
CA VAL A 64 -1.22 3.04 6.59
C VAL A 64 -2.55 3.57 6.09
N ALA A 65 -2.73 4.88 6.14
CA ALA A 65 -3.87 5.56 5.55
C ALA A 65 -3.42 6.65 4.58
N TYR A 66 -4.00 6.66 3.39
CA TYR A 66 -3.79 7.69 2.37
C TYR A 66 -5.09 8.44 2.10
N ASP A 67 -4.99 9.74 1.82
CA ASP A 67 -6.10 10.50 1.23
C ASP A 67 -6.19 10.18 -0.28
N LEU A 68 -7.37 9.86 -0.79
CA LEU A 68 -7.54 9.44 -2.20
C LEU A 68 -7.42 10.59 -3.20
N SER A 69 -7.53 11.85 -2.76
CA SER A 69 -7.43 13.01 -3.65
C SER A 69 -5.99 13.45 -3.87
N THR A 70 -5.15 13.31 -2.84
CA THR A 70 -3.78 13.83 -2.80
C THR A 70 -2.73 12.75 -2.70
N TRP A 71 -3.13 11.53 -2.34
CA TRP A 71 -2.25 10.42 -2.01
C TRP A 71 -1.27 10.70 -0.86
N SER A 72 -1.57 11.69 -0.02
CA SER A 72 -0.77 12.03 1.15
C SER A 72 -1.03 11.07 2.32
N HIS A 73 -0.01 10.83 3.14
CA HIS A 73 -0.15 10.05 4.37
C HIS A 73 -1.06 10.78 5.36
N LEU A 74 -2.17 10.14 5.71
CA LEU A 74 -2.99 10.57 6.84
C LEU A 74 -2.39 10.07 8.15
N PHE A 75 -1.97 8.79 8.18
CA PHE A 75 -1.20 8.23 9.29
C PHE A 75 -0.49 6.93 8.88
N LEU A 76 0.59 6.61 9.61
CA LEU A 76 1.27 5.33 9.61
C LEU A 76 1.32 4.83 11.06
N THR A 77 0.67 3.71 11.36
CA THR A 77 0.67 3.13 12.70
C THR A 77 1.32 1.76 12.67
N VAL A 78 2.49 1.64 13.30
CA VAL A 78 3.18 0.37 13.50
C VAL A 78 2.44 -0.44 14.56
N LEU A 79 1.96 -1.62 14.16
CA LEU A 79 1.21 -2.55 15.00
C LEU A 79 2.14 -3.51 15.75
N SER A 80 3.28 -3.85 15.15
CA SER A 80 4.35 -4.59 15.81
C SER A 80 5.71 -4.25 15.18
N SER A 81 6.71 -3.94 16.00
CA SER A 81 8.12 -3.98 15.60
C SER A 81 8.78 -5.11 16.39
N HIS A 82 9.12 -6.19 15.70
CA HIS A 82 9.92 -7.31 16.22
C HIS A 82 9.48 -7.91 17.59
N SER A 83 8.45 -8.75 17.57
CA SER A 83 8.50 -10.11 18.13
C SER A 83 7.21 -10.88 17.87
N LYS A 84 7.30 -11.87 16.97
CA LYS A 84 6.47 -13.08 16.94
C LYS A 84 4.94 -12.93 16.88
N LEU A 85 4.42 -11.92 16.18
CA LEU A 85 3.04 -11.89 15.73
C LEU A 85 3.02 -11.51 14.25
N SER A 86 3.09 -12.53 13.40
CA SER A 86 2.76 -12.40 11.99
C SER A 86 1.24 -12.21 11.91
N LEU A 87 0.79 -10.96 11.73
CA LEU A 87 -0.60 -10.70 11.39
C LEU A 87 -0.77 -11.05 9.91
N ILE A 88 -1.16 -12.30 9.65
CA ILE A 88 -1.60 -12.73 8.32
C ILE A 88 -3.07 -12.32 8.23
N ILE A 89 -3.36 -11.32 7.41
CA ILE A 89 -4.72 -11.12 6.90
C ILE A 89 -4.77 -11.95 5.62
N CYS A 90 -5.43 -13.11 5.71
CA CYS A 90 -5.76 -13.94 4.55
C CYS A 90 -6.90 -13.30 3.74
#